data_AF-A0A6A6NP62-F1
#
_entry.id   AF-A0A6A6NP62-F1
#
_cell.length_a   1.000
_cell.length_b   1.000
_cell.length_c   1.000
_cell.angle_alpha   90.00
_cell.angle_beta   90.00
_cell.angle_gamma   90.00
#
_symmetry.space_group_name_H-M   'P 1'
#
loop_
_entity.id
_entity.type
_entity.pdbx_description
1 polymer ?
#
loop_
_entity_poly.entity_id
_entity_poly.type
_entity_poly.pdbx_seq_one_letter_code
_entity_poly.pdbx_strand_id
1 'polypeptide(L)'
;MLRRPARRAARLLRPQTRPFATTGRLAPPAPDPRLSRLGPVHTDSFARLRARYRAPRHPVVLAHGLFGFDELRLLPATARGAAAGPPPRWWPRGIQYWRGIAEALRAAGCEVVTAAVPTAAGVEERAGVLARVVGGRLGGDGAGRRGVNVIA
;
A
#
# COMPACT_ATOMS: atom_id res chain seq x y z
N MET A 1 24.83 59.02 36.06
CA MET A 1 23.87 57.95 36.42
C MET A 1 23.31 57.33 35.14
N LEU A 2 23.81 56.16 34.70
CA LEU A 2 23.20 55.39 33.60
C LEU A 2 22.69 54.05 34.16
N ARG A 3 21.37 53.83 34.10
CA ARG A 3 20.71 52.60 34.52
C ARG A 3 20.87 51.53 33.43
N ARG A 4 21.45 50.38 33.78
CA ARG A 4 21.48 49.16 32.94
C ARG A 4 20.05 48.64 32.71
N PRO A 5 19.68 48.19 31.50
CA PRO A 5 18.40 47.53 31.30
C PRO A 5 18.45 46.08 31.81
N ALA A 6 17.40 45.67 32.50
CA ALA A 6 17.21 44.31 33.00
C ALA A 6 17.00 43.33 31.83
N ARG A 7 17.79 42.25 31.80
CA ARG A 7 17.60 41.14 30.85
C ARG A 7 16.33 40.37 31.25
N ARG A 8 15.26 40.48 30.46
CA ARG A 8 14.11 39.57 30.55
C ARG A 8 14.54 38.18 30.08
N ALA A 9 14.53 37.20 30.98
CA ALA A 9 14.67 35.80 30.61
C ALA A 9 13.50 35.40 29.71
N ALA A 10 13.78 35.03 28.46
CA ALA A 10 12.80 34.46 27.56
C ALA A 10 12.36 33.11 28.12
N ARG A 11 11.15 33.05 28.67
CA ARG A 11 10.52 31.81 29.12
C ARG A 11 10.19 30.99 27.87
N LEU A 12 11.07 30.06 27.52
CA LEU A 12 10.86 29.11 26.44
C LEU A 12 9.55 28.37 26.69
N LEU A 13 8.54 28.65 25.87
CA LEU A 13 7.30 27.90 25.84
C LEU A 13 7.64 26.50 25.35
N ARG A 14 7.65 25.53 26.26
CA ARG A 14 7.73 24.11 25.90
C ARG A 14 6.56 23.79 24.96
N PRO A 15 6.80 23.21 23.78
CA PRO A 15 5.70 22.73 22.94
C PRO A 15 4.97 21.62 23.71
N GLN A 16 3.75 21.93 24.14
CA GLN A 16 2.83 20.94 24.68
C GLN A 16 2.40 20.04 23.52
N THR A 17 3.11 18.93 23.34
CA THR A 17 2.66 17.82 22.48
C THR A 17 1.44 17.19 23.16
N ARG A 18 0.24 17.72 22.88
CA ARG A 18 -0.99 17.03 23.24
C ARG A 18 -1.20 15.89 22.24
N PRO A 19 -1.15 14.61 22.66
CA PRO A 19 -1.50 13.52 21.78
C PRO A 19 -3.00 13.64 21.43
N PHE A 20 -3.30 13.67 20.13
CA PHE A 20 -4.66 13.58 19.61
C PHE A 20 -5.11 12.11 19.77
N ALA A 21 -5.59 11.76 20.97
CA ALA A 21 -6.21 10.45 21.22
C ALA A 21 -7.41 10.66 22.15
N THR A 22 -8.61 10.54 21.59
CA THR A 22 -9.89 10.63 22.32
C THR A 22 -10.29 9.32 22.98
N THR A 23 -9.62 8.22 22.65
CA THR A 23 -9.73 6.97 23.38
C THR A 23 -8.76 7.00 24.55
N GLY A 24 -9.28 7.15 25.77
CA GLY A 24 -8.52 6.80 26.96
C GLY A 24 -7.91 5.42 26.76
N ARG A 25 -6.68 5.20 27.27
CA ARG A 25 -6.04 3.87 27.25
C ARG A 25 -6.89 2.92 28.09
N LEU A 26 -7.93 2.38 27.46
CA LEU A 26 -8.60 1.18 27.91
C LEU A 26 -7.53 0.09 27.95
N ALA A 27 -7.56 -0.72 29.00
CA ALA A 27 -6.75 -1.94 29.04
C ALA A 27 -6.91 -2.69 27.71
N PRO A 28 -5.85 -3.33 27.19
CA PRO A 28 -5.95 -4.08 25.95
C PRO A 28 -7.12 -5.07 26.10
N PRO A 29 -8.06 -5.11 25.13
CA PRO A 29 -9.19 -6.03 25.20
C PRO A 29 -8.67 -7.46 25.33
N ALA A 30 -9.39 -8.29 26.08
CA ALA A 30 -9.06 -9.71 26.20
C ALA A 30 -8.94 -10.32 24.78
N PRO A 31 -7.93 -11.18 24.55
CA PRO A 31 -7.69 -11.73 23.21
C PRO A 31 -8.93 -12.49 22.71
N ASP A 32 -9.32 -12.25 21.47
CA ASP A 32 -10.51 -12.88 20.88
C ASP A 32 -10.34 -14.41 20.86
N PRO A 33 -11.22 -15.17 21.54
CA PRO A 33 -11.10 -16.62 21.62
C PRO A 33 -11.17 -17.31 20.25
N ARG A 34 -11.73 -16.68 19.21
CA ARG A 34 -11.73 -17.23 17.83
C ARG A 34 -10.33 -17.25 17.22
N LEU A 35 -9.47 -16.31 17.61
CA LEU A 35 -8.11 -16.20 17.07
C LEU A 35 -7.15 -17.24 17.67
N SER A 36 -7.48 -17.79 18.85
CA SER A 36 -6.66 -18.80 19.54
C SER A 36 -6.37 -20.04 18.70
N ARG A 37 -7.23 -20.36 17.71
CA ARG A 37 -7.10 -21.51 16.81
C ARG A 37 -6.30 -21.23 15.54
N LEU A 38 -5.98 -19.95 15.26
CA LEU A 38 -5.37 -19.52 14.00
C LEU A 38 -3.84 -19.36 14.06
N GLY A 39 -3.23 -19.69 15.21
CA GLY A 39 -1.79 -19.61 15.43
C GLY A 39 -1.35 -18.29 16.08
N PRO A 40 -0.08 -17.88 15.88
CA PRO A 40 0.48 -16.68 16.52
C PRO A 40 -0.31 -15.42 16.15
N VAL A 41 -0.85 -14.73 17.15
CA VAL A 41 -1.53 -13.45 16.96
C VAL A 41 -0.52 -12.32 17.05
N HIS A 42 -0.33 -11.59 15.96
CA HIS A 42 0.52 -10.39 15.93
C HIS A 42 -0.27 -9.18 16.44
N THR A 43 -0.12 -8.84 17.71
CA THR A 43 -0.77 -7.65 18.31
C THR A 43 0.04 -6.38 18.09
N ASP A 44 1.36 -6.43 18.28
CA ASP A 44 2.25 -5.27 18.22
C ASP A 44 3.56 -5.51 17.44
N SER A 45 3.74 -6.71 16.88
CA SER A 45 5.00 -7.16 16.24
C SER A 45 5.47 -6.26 15.09
N PHE A 46 4.56 -5.46 14.53
CA PHE A 46 4.83 -4.50 13.45
C PHE A 46 4.39 -3.07 13.79
N ALA A 47 4.12 -2.76 15.06
CA ALA A 47 3.75 -1.42 15.52
C ALA A 47 4.87 -0.38 15.32
N ARG A 48 6.12 -0.84 15.17
CA ARG A 48 7.27 -0.01 14.80
C ARG A 48 7.83 -0.50 13.48
N LEU A 49 8.03 0.42 12.54
CA LEU A 49 8.66 0.13 11.26
C LEU A 49 10.13 -0.24 11.49
N ARG A 50 10.55 -1.37 10.91
CA ARG A 50 11.96 -1.78 10.89
C ARG A 50 12.65 -1.11 9.72
N ALA A 51 13.95 -0.84 9.87
CA ALA A 51 14.75 -0.29 8.78
C ALA A 51 14.81 -1.23 7.57
N ARG A 52 14.74 -2.55 7.79
CA ARG A 52 14.75 -3.58 6.74
C ARG A 52 13.83 -4.74 7.11
N TYR A 53 13.15 -5.26 6.10
CA TYR A 53 12.35 -6.49 6.18
C TYR A 53 12.93 -7.53 5.22
N ARG A 54 12.76 -8.82 5.54
CA ARG A 54 13.16 -9.91 4.65
C ARG A 54 12.12 -10.06 3.54
N ALA A 55 12.58 -10.29 2.32
CA ALA A 55 11.70 -10.65 1.21
C ALA A 55 10.96 -11.96 1.52
N PRO A 56 9.67 -12.08 1.14
CA PRO A 56 8.90 -13.30 1.34
C PRO A 56 9.43 -14.43 0.44
N ARG A 57 9.20 -15.68 0.87
CA ARG A 57 9.60 -16.88 0.11
C ARG A 57 8.85 -17.03 -1.22
N HIS A 58 7.60 -16.56 -1.25
CA HIS A 58 6.70 -16.71 -2.38
C HIS A 58 6.52 -15.38 -3.12
N PRO A 59 6.30 -15.41 -4.45
CA PRO A 59 6.00 -14.22 -5.22
C PRO A 59 4.79 -13.47 -4.66
N VAL A 60 4.79 -12.15 -4.81
CA VAL A 60 3.70 -11.28 -4.39
C VAL A 60 2.85 -10.94 -5.60
N VAL A 61 1.54 -11.19 -5.49
CA VAL A 61 0.53 -10.82 -6.47
C VAL A 61 -0.26 -9.65 -5.92
N LEU A 62 -0.12 -8.49 -6.57
CA LEU A 62 -0.87 -7.28 -6.28
C LEU A 62 -2.15 -7.29 -7.12
N ALA A 63 -3.27 -7.66 -6.51
CA ALA A 63 -4.57 -7.76 -7.15
C ALA A 63 -5.40 -6.51 -6.87
N HIS A 64 -5.86 -5.80 -7.89
CA HIS A 64 -6.67 -4.58 -7.70
C HIS A 64 -8.10 -4.97 -7.30
N GLY A 65 -8.69 -4.32 -6.30
CA GLY A 65 -10.10 -4.55 -5.93
C GLY A 65 -11.07 -3.60 -6.62
N LEU A 66 -10.85 -2.29 -6.45
CA LEU A 66 -11.78 -1.25 -6.89
C LEU A 66 -11.33 -0.67 -8.24
N PHE A 67 -12.23 -0.51 -9.20
CA PHE A 67 -11.98 0.05 -10.54
C PHE A 67 -11.08 -0.74 -11.51
N GLY A 68 -10.43 -1.83 -11.06
CA GLY A 68 -9.90 -2.88 -11.95
C GLY A 68 -8.85 -2.41 -12.96
N PHE A 69 -8.15 -1.33 -12.64
CA PHE A 69 -7.09 -0.76 -13.47
C PHE A 69 -5.72 -0.96 -12.81
N ASP A 70 -4.71 -1.21 -13.63
CA ASP A 70 -3.29 -1.12 -13.21
C ASP A 70 -2.82 0.34 -13.27
N GLU A 71 -3.18 1.04 -14.36
CA GLU A 71 -2.85 2.45 -14.60
C GLU A 71 -4.07 3.23 -15.13
N LEU A 72 -4.45 4.30 -14.44
CA LEU A 72 -5.47 5.23 -14.91
C LEU A 72 -4.83 6.40 -15.66
N ARG A 73 -4.99 6.42 -16.99
CA ARG A 73 -4.55 7.54 -17.83
C ARG A 73 -5.68 8.55 -17.95
N LEU A 74 -5.56 9.66 -17.22
CA LEU A 74 -6.48 10.79 -17.35
C LEU A 74 -6.23 11.43 -18.72
N LEU A 75 -7.25 11.56 -19.57
CA LEU A 75 -7.14 12.33 -20.80
C LEU A 75 -7.48 13.80 -20.52
N PRO A 76 -6.84 14.77 -21.19
CA PRO A 76 -7.26 16.17 -21.12
C PRO A 76 -8.72 16.31 -21.50
N ALA A 77 -9.47 17.19 -20.83
CA ALA A 77 -10.88 17.46 -21.18
C ALA A 77 -11.03 17.98 -22.63
N THR A 78 -9.95 18.54 -23.19
CA THR A 78 -9.83 18.99 -24.58
C THR A 78 -9.65 17.83 -25.58
N ALA A 79 -9.39 16.61 -25.09
CA ALA A 79 -9.17 15.42 -25.91
C ALA A 79 -10.47 14.67 -26.26
N ARG A 80 -11.55 15.39 -26.62
CA ARG A 80 -12.78 14.75 -27.12
C ARG A 80 -12.73 14.60 -28.64
N GLY A 81 -12.98 13.37 -29.11
CA GLY A 81 -13.05 13.03 -30.54
C GLY A 81 -11.71 12.55 -31.13
N ALA A 82 -11.77 11.95 -32.32
CA ALA A 82 -10.64 11.32 -33.01
C ALA A 82 -9.51 12.29 -33.44
N ALA A 83 -9.66 13.60 -33.18
CA ALA A 83 -8.70 14.65 -33.52
C ALA A 83 -7.93 15.20 -32.30
N ALA A 84 -7.96 14.51 -31.16
CA ALA A 84 -7.19 14.90 -29.99
C ALA A 84 -5.71 14.60 -30.19
N GLY A 85 -4.89 15.64 -30.38
CA GLY A 85 -3.43 15.53 -30.38
C GLY A 85 -2.88 14.96 -29.06
N PRO A 86 -1.60 14.53 -29.03
CA PRO A 86 -0.99 13.97 -27.83
C PRO A 86 -1.08 14.96 -26.65
N PRO A 87 -1.29 14.47 -25.40
CA PRO A 87 -1.37 15.35 -24.25
C PRO A 87 -0.07 16.15 -24.09
N PRO A 88 -0.14 17.39 -23.57
CA PRO A 88 1.04 18.22 -23.41
C PRO A 88 2.08 17.55 -22.49
N ARG A 89 3.36 17.88 -22.66
CA ARG A 89 4.46 17.26 -21.90
C ARG A 89 4.35 17.38 -20.38
N TRP A 90 3.65 18.39 -19.90
CA TRP A 90 3.37 18.62 -18.47
C TRP A 90 2.19 17.80 -17.94
N TRP A 91 1.46 17.09 -18.80
CA TRP A 91 0.31 16.30 -18.41
C TRP A 91 0.73 15.05 -17.60
N PRO A 92 -0.01 14.68 -16.54
CA PRO A 92 0.31 13.49 -15.75
C PRO A 92 0.33 12.23 -16.63
N ARG A 93 1.39 11.43 -16.53
CA ARG A 93 1.58 10.25 -17.38
C ARG A 93 0.57 9.12 -17.14
N GLY A 94 -0.08 9.13 -15.99
CA GLY A 94 -1.05 8.14 -15.53
C GLY A 94 -0.90 7.90 -14.03
N ILE A 95 -1.96 7.45 -13.37
CA ILE A 95 -1.97 7.10 -11.95
C ILE A 95 -1.95 5.58 -11.84
N GLN A 96 -0.82 5.03 -11.40
CA GLN A 96 -0.70 3.61 -11.07
C GLN A 96 -1.50 3.29 -9.81
N TYR A 97 -2.23 2.17 -9.81
CA TYR A 97 -2.97 1.71 -8.63
C TYR A 97 -2.02 1.41 -7.47
N TRP A 98 -0.95 0.67 -7.75
CA TRP A 98 0.11 0.31 -6.79
C TRP A 98 1.30 1.27 -6.85
N ARG A 99 1.04 2.58 -6.94
CA ARG A 99 2.08 3.61 -7.16
C ARG A 99 3.22 3.52 -6.15
N GLY A 100 4.41 3.17 -6.63
CA GLY A 100 5.63 3.06 -5.81
C GLY A 100 5.71 1.80 -4.96
N ILE A 101 4.62 1.04 -4.81
CA ILE A 101 4.57 -0.17 -3.99
C ILE A 101 5.22 -1.33 -4.74
N ALA A 102 4.85 -1.52 -6.02
CA ALA A 102 5.43 -2.60 -6.82
C ALA A 102 6.94 -2.41 -7.00
N GLU A 103 7.38 -1.17 -7.21
CA GLU A 103 8.80 -0.81 -7.34
C GLU A 103 9.55 -1.00 -6.02
N ALA A 104 8.98 -0.54 -4.90
CA ALA A 104 9.61 -0.72 -3.59
C ALA A 104 9.75 -2.21 -3.21
N LEU A 105 8.73 -3.02 -3.49
CA LEU A 105 8.78 -4.46 -3.25
C LEU A 105 9.82 -5.15 -4.13
N ARG A 106 9.91 -4.79 -5.41
CA ARG A 106 10.96 -5.30 -6.31
C ARG A 106 12.35 -4.87 -5.85
N ALA A 107 12.53 -3.62 -5.46
CA ALA A 107 13.79 -3.12 -4.91
C ALA A 107 14.19 -3.82 -3.59
N ALA A 108 13.21 -4.29 -2.82
CA ALA A 108 13.43 -5.12 -1.64
C ALA A 108 13.72 -6.60 -1.97
N GLY A 109 13.78 -6.98 -3.25
CA GLY A 109 14.07 -8.35 -3.70
C GLY A 109 12.85 -9.27 -3.83
N CYS A 110 11.63 -8.72 -3.86
CA CYS A 110 10.43 -9.50 -4.06
C CYS A 110 10.16 -9.70 -5.57
N GLU A 111 9.73 -10.90 -5.95
CA GLU A 111 9.09 -11.14 -7.24
C GLU A 111 7.64 -10.61 -7.18
N VAL A 112 7.28 -9.66 -8.04
CA VAL A 112 5.99 -8.94 -7.96
C VAL A 112 5.25 -8.95 -9.28
N VAL A 113 3.99 -9.43 -9.24
CA VAL A 113 3.04 -9.47 -10.35
C VAL A 113 1.85 -8.57 -10.02
N THR A 114 1.47 -7.67 -10.93
CA THR A 114 0.18 -6.93 -10.84
C THR A 114 -0.90 -7.66 -11.62
N ALA A 115 -2.12 -7.78 -11.07
CA ALA A 115 -3.20 -8.53 -11.68
C ALA A 115 -4.51 -7.73 -11.72
N ALA A 116 -4.89 -7.24 -12.90
CA ALA A 116 -6.21 -6.65 -13.16
C ALA A 116 -7.30 -7.72 -13.05
N VAL A 117 -8.26 -7.52 -12.15
CA VAL A 117 -9.51 -8.29 -12.11
C VAL A 117 -10.68 -7.38 -12.46
N PRO A 118 -11.75 -7.91 -13.09
CA PRO A 118 -12.91 -7.10 -13.46
C PRO A 118 -13.60 -6.46 -12.25
N THR A 119 -14.09 -5.24 -12.43
CA THR A 119 -14.65 -4.38 -11.39
C THR A 119 -16.00 -4.79 -10.86
N ALA A 120 -16.90 -5.21 -11.76
CA ALA A 120 -18.30 -5.49 -11.49
C ALA A 120 -18.67 -6.94 -11.84
N ALA A 121 -17.73 -7.87 -11.61
CA ALA A 121 -17.94 -9.30 -11.80
C ALA A 121 -18.23 -10.01 -10.48
N GLY A 122 -18.79 -11.23 -10.55
CA GLY A 122 -18.95 -12.12 -9.39
C GLY A 122 -17.61 -12.55 -8.78
N VAL A 123 -17.62 -13.05 -7.55
CA VAL A 123 -16.40 -13.48 -6.84
C VAL A 123 -15.66 -14.57 -7.61
N GLU A 124 -16.41 -15.53 -8.14
CA GLU A 124 -15.93 -16.69 -8.90
C GLU A 124 -15.24 -16.26 -10.18
N GLU A 125 -15.83 -15.32 -10.91
CA GLU A 125 -15.26 -14.79 -12.14
C GLU A 125 -13.97 -14.01 -11.87
N ARG A 126 -13.97 -13.14 -10.85
CA ARG A 126 -12.75 -12.42 -10.43
C ARG A 126 -11.64 -13.38 -10.00
N ALA A 127 -11.98 -14.42 -9.22
CA ALA A 127 -11.05 -15.46 -8.81
C ALA A 127 -10.49 -16.24 -10.02
N GLY A 128 -11.34 -16.57 -11.00
CA GLY A 128 -10.93 -17.24 -12.23
C GLY A 128 -9.99 -16.41 -13.08
N VAL A 129 -10.24 -15.10 -13.21
CA VAL A 129 -9.32 -14.17 -13.90
C VAL A 129 -7.99 -14.08 -13.16
N LEU A 130 -8.03 -13.89 -11.84
CA LEU A 130 -6.81 -13.84 -11.02
C LEU A 130 -5.97 -15.11 -11.16
N ALA A 131 -6.61 -16.29 -11.08
CA ALA A 131 -5.93 -17.57 -11.23
C ALA A 131 -5.26 -17.72 -12.61
N ARG A 132 -5.93 -17.28 -13.68
CA ARG A 132 -5.35 -17.26 -15.04
C ARG A 132 -4.14 -16.34 -15.14
N VAL A 133 -4.22 -15.13 -14.57
CA VAL A 133 -3.09 -14.18 -14.58
C VAL A 133 -1.90 -14.74 -13.81
N VAL A 134 -2.14 -15.31 -12.63
CA VAL A 134 -1.11 -15.96 -11.81
C VAL A 134 -0.49 -17.14 -12.55
N GLY A 135 -1.31 -18.03 -13.12
CA GLY A 135 -0.83 -19.18 -13.87
C GLY A 135 0.00 -18.81 -15.10
N GLY A 136 -0.42 -17.79 -15.86
CA GLY A 136 0.31 -17.36 -17.05
C GLY A 136 1.62 -16.61 -16.77
N ARG A 137 1.71 -15.90 -15.64
CA ARG A 137 2.91 -15.09 -15.29
C ARG A 137 3.91 -15.81 -14.39
N LEU A 138 3.45 -16.78 -13.59
CA LEU A 138 4.26 -17.51 -12.61
C LEU A 138 4.32 -19.03 -12.88
N GLY A 139 3.58 -19.52 -13.88
CA GLY A 139 3.67 -20.90 -14.34
C GLY A 139 4.80 -21.06 -15.35
N GLY A 140 5.95 -21.57 -14.89
CA GLY A 140 7.03 -22.06 -15.74
C GLY A 140 7.12 -23.59 -15.72
N ASP A 141 7.61 -24.18 -16.81
CA ASP A 141 7.49 -25.60 -17.20
C ASP A 141 8.30 -26.64 -16.39
N GLY A 142 8.78 -26.36 -15.17
CA GLY A 142 9.74 -27.29 -14.54
C GLY A 142 9.94 -27.27 -13.03
N ALA A 143 9.15 -26.52 -12.26
CA ALA A 143 9.26 -26.56 -10.80
C ALA A 143 7.87 -26.70 -10.18
N GLY A 144 7.69 -27.70 -9.32
CA GLY A 144 6.42 -28.03 -8.67
C GLY A 144 5.67 -26.80 -8.12
N ARG A 145 4.33 -26.90 -8.04
CA ARG A 145 3.40 -25.81 -7.69
C ARG A 145 3.99 -24.88 -6.63
N ARG A 146 4.43 -23.69 -7.04
CA ARG A 146 4.93 -22.65 -6.14
C ARG A 146 3.73 -21.89 -5.55
N GLY A 147 3.69 -21.75 -4.23
CA GLY A 147 2.71 -20.87 -3.57
C GLY A 147 2.92 -19.40 -3.94
N VAL A 148 1.88 -18.59 -3.80
CA VAL A 148 1.89 -17.14 -4.04
C VAL A 148 1.28 -16.39 -2.85
N ASN A 149 1.71 -15.17 -2.61
CA ASN A 149 1.12 -14.25 -1.64
C ASN A 149 0.23 -13.25 -2.37
N VAL A 150 -1.08 -13.26 -2.11
CA VAL A 150 -2.02 -12.31 -2.73
C VAL A 150 -2.24 -11.13 -1.80
N ILE A 151 -2.09 -9.92 -2.32
CA ILE A 151 -2.39 -8.65 -1.64
C ILE A 151 -3.43 -7.91 -2.50
N ALA A 152 -4.55 -7.53 -1.90
CA ALA A 152 -5.65 -6.84 -2.59
C ALA A 152 -6.01 -5.51 -1.91
#